data_AF-A0A0Q4DGR4-F1
#
_entry.id   AF-A0A0Q4DGR4-F1
#
_cell.length_a   1.000
_cell.length_b   1.000
_cell.length_c   1.000
_cell.angle_alpha   90.00
_cell.angle_beta   90.00
_cell.angle_gamma   90.00
#
_symmetry.space_group_name_H-M   'P 1'
#
loop_
_entity.id
_entity.type
_entity.pdbx_description
1 polymer ?
#
loop_
_entity_poly.entity_id
_entity_poly.type
_entity_poly.pdbx_seq_one_letter_code
_entity_poly.pdbx_strand_id
1 'polypeptide(L)'
;MGPRLLEAMVGMPETDVEAATLQRMRSEPAITLHLRRGDYLAVPSDRQFIASVGYARRALRLLDYLGLRLPVRVFSDSVDLVRDELADVEAEFDFVDDRSLGIWSTIKAMASGSAMIMSNSSFSWWAATLMEHRGTSPIVIGPRPWTAGGTAKADLLGPDWITLDAR
;
A
#
# COMPACT_ATOMS: atom_id res chain seq x y z
N MET A 1 18.20 2.55 6.74
CA MET A 1 18.11 3.35 5.49
C MET A 1 18.14 4.83 5.89
N GLY A 2 19.00 5.64 5.29
CA GLY A 2 19.33 6.96 5.85
C GLY A 2 18.21 8.01 5.68
N PRO A 3 18.00 8.92 6.66
CA PRO A 3 17.02 10.01 6.60
C PRO A 3 17.10 10.85 5.31
N ARG A 4 18.31 11.04 4.78
CA ARG A 4 18.60 11.84 3.58
C ARG A 4 17.89 11.36 2.31
N LEU A 5 17.67 10.05 2.14
CA LEU A 5 16.98 9.54 0.94
C LEU A 5 15.48 9.81 1.00
N LEU A 6 14.88 9.69 2.19
CA LEU A 6 13.46 10.00 2.39
C LEU A 6 13.21 11.51 2.25
N GLU A 7 14.10 12.34 2.79
CA GLU A 7 14.08 13.79 2.57
C GLU A 7 14.17 14.14 1.08
N ALA A 8 15.07 13.48 0.34
CA ALA A 8 15.17 13.66 -1.10
C ALA A 8 13.89 13.24 -1.84
N MET A 9 13.27 12.11 -1.44
CA MET A 9 11.98 11.67 -2.00
C MET A 9 10.86 12.67 -1.73
N VAL A 10 10.79 13.23 -0.52
CA VAL A 10 9.83 14.29 -0.18
C VAL A 10 10.06 15.52 -1.06
N GLY A 11 11.31 15.91 -1.26
CA GLY A 11 11.72 17.07 -2.07
C GLY A 11 11.69 16.86 -3.58
N MET A 12 11.33 15.66 -4.08
CA MET A 12 11.21 15.45 -5.53
C MET A 12 10.15 16.39 -6.12
N PRO A 13 10.45 17.07 -7.24
CA PRO A 13 9.53 18.02 -7.84
C PRO A 13 8.24 17.31 -8.28
N GLU A 14 7.14 18.04 -8.16
CA GLU A 14 5.80 17.64 -8.58
C GLU A 14 5.37 18.63 -9.66
N THR A 15 4.67 18.15 -10.69
CA THR A 15 3.91 19.02 -11.59
C THR A 15 2.73 19.64 -10.84
N ASP A 16 2.13 20.72 -11.37
CA ASP A 16 0.96 21.34 -10.75
C ASP A 16 -0.22 20.36 -10.57
N VAL A 17 -0.40 19.45 -11.52
CA VAL A 17 -1.43 18.40 -11.47
C VAL A 17 -1.16 17.40 -10.35
N GLU A 18 0.09 16.96 -10.20
CA GLU A 18 0.49 16.04 -9.13
C GLU A 18 0.36 16.72 -7.76
N ALA A 19 0.81 17.96 -7.63
CA ALA A 19 0.74 18.73 -6.38
C ALA A 19 -0.72 18.93 -5.93
N ALA A 20 -1.62 19.31 -6.86
CA ALA A 20 -3.05 19.46 -6.57
C ALA A 20 -3.69 18.13 -6.15
N THR A 21 -3.34 17.04 -6.84
CA THR A 21 -3.83 15.69 -6.51
C THR A 21 -3.37 15.24 -5.13
N LEU A 22 -2.08 15.41 -4.83
CA LEU A 22 -1.50 15.06 -3.54
C LEU A 22 -2.06 15.93 -2.40
N GLN A 23 -2.33 17.21 -2.66
CA GLN A 23 -2.98 18.09 -1.69
C GLN A 23 -4.37 17.59 -1.34
N ARG A 24 -5.20 17.25 -2.34
CA ARG A 24 -6.55 16.68 -2.12
C ARG A 24 -6.49 15.39 -1.31
N MET A 25 -5.61 14.46 -1.68
CA MET A 25 -5.46 13.18 -0.99
C MET A 25 -5.01 13.33 0.47
N ARG A 26 -4.21 14.35 0.79
CA ARG A 26 -3.77 14.65 2.16
C ARG A 26 -4.88 15.27 3.02
N SER A 27 -5.85 15.96 2.42
CA SER A 27 -7.01 16.52 3.12
C SER A 27 -8.14 15.52 3.36
N GLU A 28 -8.08 14.34 2.73
CA GLU A 28 -9.10 13.30 2.78
C GLU A 28 -8.53 12.04 3.44
N PRO A 29 -8.75 11.83 4.76
CA PRO A 29 -8.27 10.66 5.49
C PRO A 29 -8.77 9.36 4.85
N ALA A 30 -7.86 8.44 4.60
CA ALA A 30 -8.15 7.15 3.98
C ALA A 30 -7.16 6.08 4.46
N ILE A 31 -7.58 4.82 4.44
CA ILE A 31 -6.68 3.67 4.50
C ILE A 31 -6.09 3.49 3.11
N THR A 32 -4.76 3.43 2.99
CA THR A 32 -4.11 3.07 1.74
C THR A 32 -4.03 1.56 1.62
N LEU A 33 -4.60 1.01 0.56
CA LEU A 33 -4.47 -0.41 0.18
C LEU A 33 -3.67 -0.49 -1.12
N HIS A 34 -2.59 -1.26 -1.12
CA HIS A 34 -1.86 -1.58 -2.35
C HIS A 34 -1.91 -3.08 -2.62
N LEU A 35 -2.43 -3.46 -3.79
CA LEU A 35 -2.41 -4.85 -4.28
C LEU A 35 -1.66 -4.87 -5.61
N ARG A 36 -0.57 -5.64 -5.66
CA ARG A 36 0.19 -5.86 -6.90
C ARG A 36 -0.48 -7.01 -7.65
N ARG A 37 -0.72 -6.83 -8.95
CA ARG A 37 -1.29 -7.85 -9.84
C ARG A 37 -0.53 -8.03 -11.15
N GLY A 38 0.49 -7.23 -11.47
CA GLY A 38 1.47 -7.42 -12.54
C GLY A 38 1.14 -8.44 -13.64
N ASP A 39 1.97 -9.48 -13.70
CA ASP A 39 1.81 -10.68 -14.52
C ASP A 39 1.07 -11.80 -13.74
N TYR A 40 0.21 -11.44 -12.79
CA TYR A 40 -0.50 -12.36 -11.89
C TYR A 40 -1.18 -13.49 -12.65
N LEU A 41 -1.86 -13.16 -13.76
CA LEU A 41 -2.53 -14.14 -14.60
C LEU A 41 -1.57 -15.09 -15.33
N ALA A 42 -0.28 -14.75 -15.44
CA ALA A 42 0.74 -15.55 -16.11
C ALA A 42 1.49 -16.51 -15.16
N VAL A 43 1.36 -16.34 -13.84
CA VAL A 43 2.01 -17.21 -12.84
C VAL A 43 0.96 -18.14 -12.21
N PRO A 44 1.20 -19.47 -12.14
CA PRO A 44 0.31 -20.40 -11.44
C PRO A 44 0.02 -20.00 -9.98
N SER A 45 -1.21 -20.17 -9.52
CA SER A 45 -1.68 -19.70 -8.20
C SER A 45 -0.94 -20.32 -7.01
N ASP A 46 -0.39 -21.52 -7.16
CA ASP A 46 0.46 -22.19 -6.17
C ASP A 46 1.85 -21.55 -6.03
N ARG A 47 2.27 -20.78 -7.04
CA ARG A 47 3.55 -20.06 -7.14
C ARG A 47 3.42 -18.54 -7.04
N GLN A 48 2.19 -18.05 -6.87
CA GLN A 48 1.94 -16.64 -6.60
C GLN A 48 2.24 -16.36 -5.12
N PHE A 49 3.32 -15.60 -4.88
CA PHE A 49 3.73 -15.14 -3.55
C PHE A 49 3.29 -13.69 -3.30
N ILE A 50 2.10 -13.35 -3.78
CA ILE A 50 1.56 -12.00 -3.69
C ILE A 50 0.41 -11.94 -2.68
N ALA A 51 0.27 -10.79 -2.03
CA ALA A 51 -0.85 -10.46 -1.17
C ALA A 51 -2.20 -10.70 -1.88
N SER A 52 -3.00 -11.61 -1.33
CA SER A 52 -4.33 -11.95 -1.84
C SER A 52 -5.39 -10.93 -1.39
N VAL A 53 -6.60 -11.04 -1.95
CA VAL A 53 -7.77 -10.34 -1.40
C VAL A 53 -8.17 -10.88 -0.03
N GLY A 54 -7.95 -12.17 0.25
CA GLY A 54 -8.16 -12.75 1.59
C GLY A 54 -7.32 -12.04 2.65
N TYR A 55 -6.06 -11.76 2.33
CA TYR A 55 -5.17 -10.93 3.14
C TYR A 55 -5.72 -9.50 3.31
N ALA A 56 -6.08 -8.82 2.22
CA ALA A 56 -6.60 -7.45 2.28
C ALA A 56 -7.86 -7.36 3.17
N ARG A 57 -8.78 -8.31 3.03
CA ARG A 57 -9.99 -8.41 3.85
C ARG A 57 -9.68 -8.60 5.34
N ARG A 58 -8.70 -9.46 5.68
CA ARG A 58 -8.26 -9.63 7.07
C ARG A 58 -7.61 -8.37 7.63
N ALA A 59 -6.79 -7.69 6.83
CA ALA A 59 -6.14 -6.44 7.21
C ALA A 59 -7.16 -5.33 7.47
N LEU A 60 -8.16 -5.17 6.61
CA LEU A 60 -9.26 -4.21 6.80
C LEU A 60 -10.06 -4.49 8.06
N ARG A 61 -10.41 -5.76 8.32
CA ARG A 61 -11.09 -6.14 9.58
C ARG A 61 -10.24 -5.86 10.82
N LEU A 62 -8.93 -6.04 10.73
CA LEU A 62 -8.03 -5.71 11.83
C LEU A 62 -8.02 -4.20 12.10
N LEU A 63 -7.94 -3.37 11.06
CA LEU A 63 -8.02 -1.91 11.22
C LEU A 63 -9.35 -1.47 11.82
N ASP A 64 -10.47 -2.05 11.36
CA ASP A 64 -11.80 -1.78 11.94
C ASP A 64 -11.87 -2.18 13.43
N TYR A 65 -11.34 -3.35 13.80
CA TYR A 65 -11.24 -3.78 15.19
C TYR A 65 -10.38 -2.85 16.06
N LEU A 66 -9.33 -2.24 15.48
CA LEU A 66 -8.50 -1.23 16.13
C LEU A 66 -9.14 0.16 16.15
N GLY A 67 -10.39 0.30 15.68
CA GLY A 67 -11.15 1.55 15.68
C GLY A 67 -10.86 2.46 14.49
N LEU A 68 -10.17 1.97 13.45
CA LEU A 68 -9.86 2.73 12.25
C LEU A 68 -10.78 2.32 11.09
N ARG A 69 -11.90 3.03 10.97
CA ARG A 69 -12.88 2.86 9.89
C ARG A 69 -12.90 4.11 9.00
N LEU A 70 -12.18 4.06 7.88
CA LEU A 70 -12.06 5.13 6.89
C LEU A 70 -12.32 4.57 5.48
N PRO A 71 -12.62 5.43 4.49
CA PRO A 71 -12.58 5.03 3.08
C PRO A 71 -11.22 4.40 2.72
N VAL A 72 -11.24 3.44 1.81
CA VAL A 72 -10.06 2.67 1.40
C VAL A 72 -9.64 3.13 0.02
N ARG A 73 -8.49 3.80 -0.04
CA ARG A 73 -7.87 4.24 -1.28
C ARG A 73 -7.00 3.12 -1.86
N VAL A 74 -7.42 2.56 -2.98
CA VAL A 74 -6.83 1.37 -3.60
C VAL A 74 -5.86 1.76 -4.71
N PHE A 75 -4.63 1.29 -4.61
CA PHE A 75 -3.57 1.41 -5.62
C PHE A 75 -3.22 0.01 -6.15
N SER A 76 -3.11 -0.10 -7.47
CA SER A 76 -2.80 -1.36 -8.14
C SER A 76 -2.26 -1.07 -9.54
N ASP A 77 -1.38 -1.93 -10.04
CA ASP A 77 -0.99 -1.95 -11.44
C ASP A 77 -2.02 -2.66 -12.34
N SER A 78 -3.11 -3.16 -11.77
CA SER A 78 -4.30 -3.64 -12.49
C SER A 78 -5.55 -3.30 -11.67
N VAL A 79 -5.95 -2.03 -11.69
CA VAL A 79 -7.07 -1.49 -10.87
C VAL A 79 -8.39 -2.20 -11.18
N ASP A 80 -8.69 -2.47 -12.45
CA ASP A 80 -9.95 -3.11 -12.83
C ASP A 80 -10.07 -4.54 -12.28
N LEU A 81 -8.99 -5.32 -12.36
CA LEU A 81 -8.95 -6.66 -11.77
C LEU A 81 -9.16 -6.61 -10.26
N VAL A 82 -8.46 -5.70 -9.57
CA VAL A 82 -8.58 -5.57 -8.11
C VAL A 82 -9.96 -5.09 -7.70
N ARG A 83 -10.62 -4.25 -8.52
CA ARG A 83 -12.01 -3.83 -8.29
C ARG A 83 -12.96 -5.01 -8.30
N ASP A 84 -12.81 -5.91 -9.26
CA ASP A 84 -13.62 -7.13 -9.36
C ASP A 84 -13.33 -8.09 -8.20
N GLU A 85 -12.06 -8.29 -7.85
CA GLU A 85 -11.67 -9.17 -6.75
C GLU A 85 -12.15 -8.65 -5.37
N LEU A 86 -12.30 -7.33 -5.20
CA LEU A 86 -12.78 -6.69 -3.97
C LEU A 86 -14.30 -6.51 -3.91
N ALA A 87 -15.05 -6.93 -4.94
CA ALA A 87 -16.48 -6.67 -5.05
C ALA A 87 -17.33 -7.25 -3.89
N ASP A 88 -16.84 -8.30 -3.22
CA ASP A 88 -17.48 -8.95 -2.08
C ASP A 88 -16.94 -8.46 -0.71
N VAL A 89 -16.03 -7.48 -0.70
CA VAL A 89 -15.45 -6.91 0.52
C VAL A 89 -16.24 -5.68 0.93
N GLU A 90 -16.77 -5.70 2.15
CA GLU A 90 -17.51 -4.57 2.71
C GLU A 90 -16.55 -3.43 3.13
N ALA A 91 -16.35 -2.47 2.23
CA ALA A 91 -15.69 -1.20 2.50
C ALA A 91 -16.08 -0.15 1.45
N GLU A 92 -15.90 1.13 1.79
CA GLU A 92 -15.99 2.22 0.81
C GLU A 92 -14.66 2.33 0.06
N PHE A 93 -14.62 1.91 -1.21
CA PHE A 93 -13.39 1.90 -2.00
C PHE A 93 -13.29 3.11 -2.95
N ASP A 94 -12.17 3.82 -2.88
CA ASP A 94 -11.70 4.81 -3.85
C ASP A 94 -10.56 4.20 -4.67
N PHE A 95 -10.84 3.80 -5.91
CA PHE A 95 -9.85 3.17 -6.78
C PHE A 95 -9.08 4.25 -7.54
N VAL A 96 -7.79 4.39 -7.23
CA VAL A 96 -6.96 5.47 -7.79
C VAL A 96 -6.51 5.11 -9.18
N ASP A 97 -6.85 5.98 -10.13
CA ASP A 97 -6.20 6.05 -11.43
C ASP A 97 -4.91 6.87 -11.30
N ASP A 98 -3.77 6.20 -11.24
CA ASP A 98 -2.46 6.82 -11.06
C ASP A 98 -1.72 7.12 -12.37
N ARG A 99 -2.38 6.99 -13.54
CA ARG A 99 -1.77 7.23 -14.86
C ARG A 99 -1.22 8.65 -15.03
N SER A 100 -1.76 9.62 -14.28
CA SER A 100 -1.28 11.00 -14.28
C SER A 100 -0.19 11.29 -13.24
N LEU A 101 0.21 10.30 -12.44
CA LEU A 101 1.22 10.43 -11.39
C LEU A 101 2.53 9.79 -11.85
N GLY A 102 3.64 10.51 -11.70
CA GLY A 102 4.96 9.92 -11.80
C GLY A 102 5.26 8.98 -10.62
N ILE A 103 6.28 8.13 -10.74
CA ILE A 103 6.68 7.13 -9.74
C ILE A 103 6.77 7.72 -8.32
N TRP A 104 7.44 8.87 -8.17
CA TRP A 104 7.60 9.54 -6.88
C TRP A 104 6.27 10.06 -6.33
N SER A 105 5.43 10.63 -7.20
CA SER A 105 4.11 11.12 -6.86
C SER A 105 3.15 9.99 -6.47
N THR A 106 3.23 8.83 -7.12
CA THR A 106 2.48 7.63 -6.71
C THR A 106 2.89 7.15 -5.32
N ILE A 107 4.20 7.14 -5.01
CA ILE A 107 4.67 6.80 -3.66
C ILE A 107 4.19 7.82 -2.62
N LYS A 108 4.26 9.12 -2.93
CA LYS A 108 3.74 10.19 -2.07
C LYS A 108 2.21 10.11 -1.88
N ALA A 109 1.49 9.68 -2.91
CA ALA A 109 0.04 9.49 -2.89
C ALA A 109 -0.34 8.33 -1.97
N MET A 110 0.33 7.18 -2.10
CA MET A 110 0.16 6.07 -1.15
C MET A 110 0.53 6.49 0.29
N ALA A 111 1.63 7.23 0.47
CA ALA A 111 2.05 7.72 1.78
C ALA A 111 1.19 8.87 2.35
N SER A 112 0.08 9.24 1.69
CA SER A 112 -0.87 10.25 2.19
C SER A 112 -1.97 9.67 3.06
N GLY A 113 -2.13 8.35 3.09
CA GLY A 113 -3.12 7.67 3.93
C GLY A 113 -2.82 7.74 5.43
N SER A 114 -3.83 7.38 6.22
CA SER A 114 -3.77 7.30 7.69
C SER A 114 -3.28 5.94 8.20
N ALA A 115 -3.39 4.91 7.36
CA ALA A 115 -2.84 3.58 7.59
C ALA A 115 -2.47 2.93 6.25
N MET A 116 -1.63 1.90 6.29
CA MET A 116 -1.12 1.21 5.11
C MET A 116 -1.40 -0.28 5.18
N ILE A 117 -2.08 -0.82 4.18
CA ILE A 117 -2.13 -2.24 3.87
C ILE A 117 -1.29 -2.44 2.60
N MET A 118 -0.07 -2.94 2.76
CA MET A 118 0.87 -3.09 1.66
C MET A 118 0.80 -4.48 1.01
N SER A 119 1.41 -4.63 -0.18
CA SER A 119 1.71 -5.91 -0.79
C SER A 119 3.21 -6.20 -0.77
N ASN A 120 3.61 -7.39 -1.22
CA ASN A 120 4.99 -7.81 -1.46
C ASN A 120 5.62 -7.02 -2.63
N SER A 121 5.69 -5.70 -2.51
CA SER A 121 6.12 -4.77 -3.55
C SER A 121 7.02 -3.68 -2.95
N SER A 122 8.13 -3.40 -3.63
CA SER A 122 9.01 -2.29 -3.27
C SER A 122 8.27 -0.94 -3.28
N PHE A 123 7.28 -0.76 -4.17
CA PHE A 123 6.48 0.48 -4.22
C PHE A 123 5.73 0.73 -2.91
N SER A 124 4.98 -0.27 -2.43
CA SER A 124 4.26 -0.14 -1.17
C SER A 124 5.20 -0.14 0.05
N TRP A 125 6.37 -0.76 -0.06
CA TRP A 125 7.40 -0.69 0.99
C TRP A 125 7.96 0.72 1.17
N TRP A 126 8.29 1.40 0.07
CA TRP A 126 8.72 2.79 0.09
C TRP A 126 7.62 3.73 0.55
N ALA A 127 6.37 3.49 0.17
CA ALA A 127 5.24 4.28 0.64
C ALA A 127 5.01 4.13 2.14
N ALA A 128 5.04 2.90 2.68
CA ALA A 128 4.94 2.65 4.11
C ALA A 128 6.04 3.37 4.90
N THR A 129 7.29 3.24 4.43
CA THR A 129 8.44 3.90 5.07
C THR A 129 8.32 5.43 5.01
N LEU A 130 7.85 5.98 3.89
CA LEU A 130 7.62 7.41 3.75
C LEU A 130 6.46 7.88 4.65
N MET A 131 5.41 7.08 4.80
CA MET A 131 4.27 7.38 5.67
C MET A 131 4.73 7.49 7.14
N GLU A 132 5.55 6.55 7.62
CA GLU A 132 6.14 6.60 8.96
C GLU A 132 7.03 7.83 9.16
N HIS A 133 7.87 8.14 8.16
CA HIS A 133 8.79 9.28 8.23
C HIS A 133 8.07 10.63 8.40
N ARG A 134 6.82 10.75 7.97
CA ARG A 134 6.01 11.96 8.15
C ARG A 134 5.51 12.18 9.59
N GLY A 135 5.85 11.28 10.51
CA GLY A 135 5.62 11.44 11.94
C GLY A 135 4.22 11.07 12.43
N THR A 136 3.42 10.40 11.60
CA THR A 136 2.03 10.03 11.94
C THR A 136 1.90 8.75 12.75
N SER A 137 3.01 8.03 13.01
CA SER A 137 3.02 6.67 13.62
C SER A 137 1.90 5.78 13.05
N PRO A 138 1.82 5.62 11.72
CA PRO A 138 0.70 4.94 11.07
C PRO A 138 0.70 3.46 11.39
N ILE A 139 -0.49 2.84 11.38
CA ILE A 139 -0.57 1.38 11.38
C ILE A 139 -0.19 0.89 9.99
N VAL A 140 0.89 0.11 9.91
CA VAL A 140 1.32 -0.57 8.68
C VAL A 140 1.09 -2.06 8.83
N ILE A 141 0.35 -2.64 7.89
CA ILE A 141 0.07 -4.08 7.80
C ILE A 141 0.76 -4.61 6.54
N GLY A 142 1.70 -5.53 6.72
CA GLY A 142 2.46 -6.19 5.66
C GLY A 142 2.16 -7.69 5.50
N PRO A 143 2.25 -8.24 4.27
CA PRO A 143 2.02 -9.66 4.02
C PRO A 143 3.25 -10.49 4.39
N ARG A 144 3.03 -11.70 4.91
CA ARG A 144 4.04 -12.73 5.14
C ARG A 144 3.66 -14.06 4.49
N PRO A 145 4.62 -14.80 3.92
CA PRO A 145 6.04 -14.43 3.77
C PRO A 145 6.25 -13.29 2.76
N TRP A 146 7.31 -12.49 2.92
CA TRP A 146 7.62 -11.41 1.98
C TRP A 146 8.11 -11.94 0.62
N THR A 147 8.84 -13.07 0.61
CA THR A 147 9.37 -13.73 -0.60
C THR A 147 9.11 -15.24 -0.58
N ALA A 148 9.24 -15.88 -1.75
CA ALA A 148 9.02 -17.32 -1.94
C ALA A 148 9.90 -18.24 -1.07
N GLY A 149 11.13 -17.81 -0.74
CA GLY A 149 12.14 -18.64 -0.09
C GLY A 149 12.19 -18.57 1.43
N GLY A 150 11.38 -17.72 2.06
CA GLY A 150 11.14 -17.69 3.51
C GLY A 150 12.35 -18.01 4.42
N THR A 151 13.39 -17.18 4.42
CA THR A 151 14.44 -17.25 5.46
C THR A 151 14.51 -15.95 6.26
N ALA A 152 14.40 -16.07 7.58
CA ALA A 152 14.21 -15.04 8.60
C ALA A 152 15.30 -13.95 8.75
N LYS A 153 16.24 -13.81 7.81
CA LYS A 153 17.23 -12.71 7.79
C LYS A 153 16.86 -11.53 6.86
N ALA A 154 15.81 -11.68 6.06
CA ALA A 154 15.45 -10.76 4.97
C ALA A 154 14.03 -10.16 5.09
N ASP A 155 13.48 -10.07 6.31
CA ASP A 155 12.23 -9.34 6.54
C ASP A 155 12.52 -7.85 6.37
N LEU A 156 12.35 -7.35 5.15
CA LEU A 156 12.41 -5.93 4.80
C LEU A 156 11.40 -5.10 5.63
N LEU A 157 10.44 -5.74 6.26
CA LEU A 157 9.37 -5.11 7.03
C LEU A 157 9.92 -4.42 8.28
N GLY A 158 9.38 -3.23 8.58
CA GLY A 158 9.68 -2.52 9.81
C GLY A 158 9.37 -3.37 11.05
N PRO A 159 10.15 -3.23 12.14
CA PRO A 159 9.97 -4.03 13.36
C PRO A 159 8.59 -3.83 14.02
N ASP A 160 8.01 -2.64 13.84
CA ASP A 160 6.72 -2.25 14.43
C ASP A 160 5.53 -2.50 13.48
N TRP A 161 5.79 -3.03 12.28
CA TRP A 161 4.72 -3.33 11.33
C TRP A 161 4.01 -4.61 11.73
N ILE A 162 2.68 -4.57 11.66
CA ILE A 162 1.85 -5.75 11.85
C ILE A 162 1.99 -6.63 10.61
N THR A 163 2.10 -7.94 10.79
CA THR A 163 2.17 -8.87 9.66
C THR A 163 1.04 -9.87 9.69
N LEU A 164 0.43 -10.12 8.52
CA LEU A 164 -0.58 -11.16 8.34
C LEU A 164 -0.12 -12.14 7.25
N ASP A 165 -0.64 -13.36 7.30
CA ASP A 165 -0.44 -14.32 6.21
C ASP A 165 -0.90 -13.71 4.87
N ALA A 166 -0.13 -13.88 3.80
CA ALA A 166 -0.36 -13.27 2.50
C ALA A 166 -1.55 -13.88 1.72
N ARG A 167 -2.08 -15.04 2.13
CA ARG A 167 -3.08 -15.82 1.39
C ARG A 167 -4.50 -15.72 1.92
#